data_AF-A0AAD4EV75-F1
#
_entry.id   AF-A0AAD4EV75-F1
#
_cell.length_a   1.000
_cell.length_b   1.000
_cell.length_c   1.000
_cell.angle_alpha   90.00
_cell.angle_beta   90.00
_cell.angle_gamma   90.00
#
_symmetry.space_group_name_H-M   'P 1'
#
loop_
_entity.id
_entity.type
_entity.pdbx_description
1 polymer ?
#
loop_
_entity_poly.entity_id
_entity_poly.type
_entity_poly.pdbx_seq_one_letter_code
_entity_poly.pdbx_strand_id
1 'polypeptide(L)'
;MASQERSMPFIKNLASSDRKIRTSALSSLQAFLSARQVASALTPLDTLKLWKGLFFALWMCDRAIPQQTLCNELADLVYILPRDAVVPWLRGFWATMAREVTGIDVLRMEKFLLLVRRVVGAGFKWMRKGNAGEKGGKKGPKEGSSAWDASKVDSMMELLGEWPFALEEEARIEQSAEEEGEQIEQKIPAGLRLHVLDVWVDEAEKAGLLEEEDAEARQIIQRISDQIDALEEATTSPAVRARSKESLADDRLPGNRKTGDQAEESQDKDGAQGDGGDWDGFDD
;
A
#
# COMPACT_ATOMS: atom_id res chain seq x y z
N MET A 1 -10.11 31.98 10.70
CA MET A 1 -10.26 31.43 12.07
C MET A 1 -8.96 30.70 12.35
N ALA A 2 -8.11 31.18 13.26
CA ALA A 2 -6.83 30.53 13.53
C ALA A 2 -7.04 29.03 13.79
N SER A 3 -6.37 28.18 13.02
CA SER A 3 -6.32 26.74 13.24
C SER A 3 -5.96 26.49 14.70
N GLN A 4 -6.94 26.15 15.55
CA GLN A 4 -6.65 25.69 16.90
C GLN A 4 -5.76 24.46 16.76
N GLU A 5 -4.49 24.56 17.16
CA GLU A 5 -3.61 23.41 17.23
C GLU A 5 -4.26 22.35 18.11
N ARG A 6 -4.68 21.24 17.49
CA ARG A 6 -5.24 20.13 18.24
C ARG A 6 -4.15 19.53 19.11
N SER A 7 -4.36 19.57 20.42
CA SER A 7 -3.44 18.97 21.38
C SER A 7 -3.49 17.44 21.24
N MET A 8 -2.45 16.88 20.64
CA MET A 8 -2.23 15.44 20.51
C MET A 8 -0.98 15.02 21.31
N PRO A 9 -1.04 15.04 22.65
CA PRO A 9 0.15 14.88 23.51
C PRO A 9 0.80 13.50 23.37
N PHE A 10 0.03 12.49 22.95
CA PHE A 10 0.52 11.12 22.74
C PHE A 10 1.49 10.99 21.56
N ILE A 11 1.52 11.94 20.60
CA ILE A 11 2.41 11.84 19.43
C ILE A 11 3.89 11.77 19.84
N LYS A 12 4.30 12.58 20.83
CA LYS A 12 5.68 12.55 21.33
C LYS A 12 6.02 11.22 21.98
N ASN A 13 5.03 10.57 22.60
CA ASN A 13 5.19 9.29 23.29
C ASN A 13 5.31 8.11 22.31
N LEU A 14 4.83 8.24 21.07
CA LEU A 14 5.02 7.22 20.01
C LEU A 14 6.50 7.02 19.65
N ALA A 15 7.32 8.08 19.77
CA ALA A 15 8.75 8.02 19.52
C ALA A 15 9.61 7.72 20.78
N SER A 16 8.97 7.38 21.91
CA SER A 16 9.69 7.07 23.15
C SER A 16 10.58 5.83 23.00
N SER A 17 11.73 5.80 23.67
CA SER A 17 12.57 4.60 23.75
C SER A 17 11.93 3.48 24.57
N ASP A 18 11.05 3.82 25.52
CA ASP A 18 10.33 2.84 26.34
C ASP A 18 9.14 2.24 25.57
N ARG A 19 9.19 0.91 25.36
CA ARG A 19 8.13 0.14 24.71
C ARG A 19 6.76 0.34 25.36
N LYS A 20 6.68 0.37 26.70
CA LYS A 20 5.40 0.51 27.40
C LYS A 20 4.75 1.85 27.12
N ILE A 21 5.55 2.91 27.07
CA ILE A 21 5.09 4.26 26.72
C ILE A 21 4.58 4.28 25.27
N ARG A 22 5.30 3.67 24.32
CA ARG A 22 4.84 3.57 22.93
C ARG A 22 3.53 2.80 22.81
N THR A 23 3.41 1.65 23.47
CA THR A 23 2.18 0.85 23.44
C THR A 23 0.99 1.62 24.01
N SER A 24 1.16 2.30 25.15
CA SER A 24 0.10 3.15 25.71
C SER A 24 -0.28 4.32 24.79
N ALA A 25 0.71 4.92 24.11
CA ALA A 25 0.48 5.99 23.14
C ALA A 25 -0.30 5.49 21.91
N LEU A 26 0.00 4.28 21.43
CA LEU A 26 -0.71 3.65 20.32
C LEU A 26 -2.18 3.35 20.68
N SER A 27 -2.43 2.81 21.88
CA SER A 27 -3.80 2.64 22.37
C SER A 27 -4.55 3.97 22.50
N SER A 28 -3.86 5.04 22.92
CA SER A 28 -4.46 6.39 22.97
C SER A 28 -4.81 6.91 21.58
N LEU A 29 -3.95 6.66 20.59
CA LEU A 29 -4.18 7.02 19.19
C LEU A 29 -5.36 6.24 18.61
N GLN A 30 -5.48 4.94 18.87
CA GLN A 30 -6.62 4.14 18.44
C GLN A 30 -7.94 4.66 19.02
N ALA A 31 -7.97 4.99 20.31
CA ALA A 31 -9.13 5.62 20.94
C ALA A 31 -9.47 6.97 20.29
N PHE A 32 -8.45 7.80 20.03
CA PHE A 32 -8.60 9.09 19.37
C PHE A 32 -9.16 8.97 17.95
N LEU A 33 -8.65 8.04 17.12
CA LEU A 33 -9.12 7.83 15.76
C LEU A 33 -10.51 7.18 15.69
N SER A 34 -10.89 6.38 16.68
CA SER A 34 -12.23 5.77 16.75
C SER A 34 -13.34 6.81 17.02
N ALA A 35 -12.99 7.98 17.58
CA ALA A 35 -13.93 9.05 17.81
C ALA A 35 -14.23 9.79 16.50
N ARG A 36 -15.34 9.43 15.83
CA ARG A 36 -15.73 9.96 14.51
C ARG A 36 -15.61 11.49 14.39
N GLN A 37 -16.11 12.25 15.37
CA GLN A 37 -16.07 13.71 15.34
C GLN A 37 -14.65 14.28 15.31
N VAL A 38 -13.70 13.55 15.89
CA VAL A 38 -12.29 13.92 15.91
C VAL A 38 -11.62 13.54 14.60
N ALA A 39 -11.79 12.28 14.17
CA ALA A 39 -11.15 11.75 12.98
C ALA A 39 -11.63 12.43 11.69
N SER A 40 -12.94 12.66 11.53
CA SER A 40 -13.52 13.37 10.37
C SER A 40 -13.04 14.82 10.25
N ALA A 41 -12.57 15.40 11.36
CA ALA A 41 -12.15 16.79 11.38
C ALA A 41 -10.63 16.95 11.21
N LEU A 42 -9.86 15.85 11.10
CA LEU A 42 -8.40 15.87 10.97
C LEU A 42 -7.95 16.65 9.74
N THR A 43 -7.04 17.59 9.95
CA THR A 43 -6.41 18.33 8.85
C THR A 43 -5.31 17.49 8.19
N PRO A 44 -4.88 17.84 6.96
CA PRO A 44 -3.70 17.23 6.36
C PRO A 44 -2.47 17.29 7.28
N LEU A 45 -2.23 18.44 7.92
CA LEU A 45 -1.13 18.62 8.86
C LEU A 45 -1.24 17.72 10.11
N ASP A 46 -2.44 17.56 10.68
CA ASP A 46 -2.65 16.64 11.80
C ASP A 46 -2.28 15.22 11.42
N THR A 47 -2.71 14.80 10.22
CA THR A 47 -2.44 13.46 9.68
C THR A 47 -0.94 13.24 9.45
N LEU A 48 -0.22 14.24 8.91
CA LEU A 48 1.24 14.18 8.75
C LEU A 48 1.97 14.10 10.10
N LYS A 49 1.52 14.85 11.12
CA LYS A 49 2.07 14.77 12.49
C LYS A 49 1.87 13.38 13.10
N LEU A 50 0.68 12.80 12.92
CA LEU A 50 0.35 11.45 13.40
C LEU A 50 1.20 10.38 12.71
N TRP A 51 1.25 10.37 11.38
CA TRP A 51 2.06 9.40 10.64
C TRP A 51 3.56 9.53 10.90
N LYS A 52 4.08 10.74 11.12
CA LYS A 52 5.46 10.92 11.58
C LYS A 52 5.69 10.26 12.95
N GLY A 53 4.74 10.39 13.88
CA GLY A 53 4.79 9.68 15.16
C GLY A 53 4.78 8.15 15.00
N LEU A 54 3.89 7.62 14.14
CA LEU A 54 3.79 6.18 13.85
C LEU A 54 5.05 5.65 13.15
N PHE A 55 5.63 6.42 12.23
CA PHE A 55 6.90 6.10 11.58
C PHE A 55 8.00 5.90 12.61
N PHE A 56 8.15 6.82 13.57
CA PHE A 56 9.15 6.67 14.62
C PHE A 56 8.80 5.59 15.65
N ALA A 57 7.52 5.25 15.85
CA ALA A 57 7.15 4.09 16.65
C ALA A 57 7.69 2.79 16.05
N LEU A 58 7.58 2.63 14.72
CA LEU A 58 8.16 1.50 13.99
C LEU A 58 9.70 1.57 13.93
N TRP A 59 10.25 2.79 13.77
CA TRP A 59 11.70 3.02 13.81
C TRP A 59 12.33 2.46 15.08
N MET A 60 11.71 2.70 16.24
CA MET A 60 12.16 2.24 17.57
C MET A 60 11.80 0.77 17.88
N CYS A 61 11.19 0.05 16.94
CA CYS A 61 10.86 -1.37 17.09
C CYS A 61 11.95 -2.25 16.47
N ASP A 62 12.76 -2.90 17.31
CA ASP A 62 13.95 -3.66 16.87
C ASP A 62 13.76 -5.19 16.90
N ARG A 63 12.62 -5.68 17.38
CA ARG A 63 12.33 -7.12 17.50
C ARG A 63 11.41 -7.55 16.37
N ALA A 64 11.78 -8.62 15.65
CA ALA A 64 11.07 -9.09 14.45
C ALA A 64 9.55 -9.31 14.65
N ILE A 65 9.15 -10.10 15.65
CA ILE A 65 7.72 -10.36 15.90
C ILE A 65 6.95 -9.07 16.25
N PRO A 66 7.41 -8.23 17.19
CA PRO A 66 6.82 -6.91 17.40
C PRO A 66 6.76 -5.99 16.18
N GLN A 67 7.73 -6.05 15.26
CA GLN A 67 7.68 -5.28 14.01
C GLN A 67 6.50 -5.75 13.14
N GLN A 68 6.35 -7.07 12.96
CA GLN A 68 5.25 -7.63 12.17
C GLN A 68 3.88 -7.28 12.77
N THR A 69 3.73 -7.42 14.09
CA THR A 69 2.51 -7.03 14.80
C THR A 69 2.22 -5.55 14.61
N LEU A 70 3.22 -4.69 14.81
CA LEU A 70 3.05 -3.26 14.66
C LEU A 70 2.68 -2.87 13.22
N CYS A 71 3.31 -3.45 12.19
CA CYS A 71 2.93 -3.17 10.80
C CYS A 71 1.47 -3.53 10.51
N ASN A 72 0.97 -4.64 11.07
CA ASN A 72 -0.46 -4.99 10.96
C ASN A 72 -1.34 -3.98 11.72
N GLU A 73 -1.00 -3.65 12.97
CA GLU A 73 -1.76 -2.68 13.78
C GLU A 73 -1.85 -1.31 13.12
N LEU A 74 -0.76 -0.84 12.48
CA LEU A 74 -0.72 0.44 11.77
C LEU A 74 -1.57 0.41 10.49
N ALA A 75 -1.51 -0.68 9.72
CA ALA A 75 -2.32 -0.84 8.52
C ALA A 75 -3.82 -0.94 8.85
N ASP A 76 -4.17 -1.64 9.94
CA ASP A 76 -5.56 -1.84 10.37
C ASP A 76 -6.23 -0.57 10.91
N LEU A 77 -5.47 0.51 11.16
CA LEU A 77 -6.04 1.82 11.55
C LEU A 77 -7.03 2.35 10.51
N VAL A 78 -6.90 1.94 9.24
CA VAL A 78 -7.86 2.28 8.18
C VAL A 78 -9.28 1.82 8.48
N TYR A 79 -9.46 0.75 9.27
CA TYR A 79 -10.77 0.16 9.55
C TYR A 79 -11.49 0.80 10.74
N ILE A 80 -10.79 1.53 11.60
CA ILE A 80 -11.40 2.23 12.75
C ILE A 80 -11.77 3.68 12.43
N LEU A 81 -11.29 4.20 11.29
CA LEU A 81 -11.57 5.55 10.84
C LEU A 81 -12.98 5.67 10.25
N PRO A 82 -13.63 6.85 10.39
CA PRO A 82 -14.82 7.15 9.62
C PRO A 82 -14.48 7.27 8.13
N ARG A 83 -15.45 6.96 7.26
CA ARG A 83 -15.26 6.84 5.80
C ARG A 83 -14.55 8.04 5.16
N ASP A 84 -14.95 9.24 5.57
CA ASP A 84 -14.44 10.53 5.10
C ASP A 84 -13.00 10.83 5.54
N ALA A 85 -12.51 10.19 6.62
CA ALA A 85 -11.14 10.36 7.10
C ALA A 85 -10.13 9.39 6.48
N VAL A 86 -10.58 8.33 5.80
CA VAL A 86 -9.69 7.28 5.27
C VAL A 86 -8.76 7.81 4.17
N VAL A 87 -9.29 8.56 3.21
CA VAL A 87 -8.49 9.09 2.10
C VAL A 87 -7.43 10.09 2.59
N PRO A 88 -7.77 11.11 3.40
CA PRO A 88 -6.76 11.96 4.03
C PRO A 88 -5.73 11.16 4.83
N TRP A 89 -6.15 10.14 5.58
CA TRP A 89 -5.27 9.28 6.36
C TRP A 89 -4.24 8.55 5.49
N LEU A 90 -4.68 7.91 4.40
CA LEU A 90 -3.79 7.19 3.49
C LEU A 90 -2.90 8.15 2.68
N ARG A 91 -3.40 9.34 2.31
CA ARG A 91 -2.58 10.39 1.68
C ARG A 91 -1.44 10.82 2.60
N GLY A 92 -1.72 11.02 3.89
CA GLY A 92 -0.69 11.33 4.88
C GLY A 92 0.33 10.20 5.11
N PHE A 93 -0.08 8.94 4.95
CA PHE A 93 0.83 7.78 4.94
C PHE A 93 1.83 7.90 3.78
N TRP A 94 1.33 8.04 2.55
CA TRP A 94 2.17 8.08 1.36
C TRP A 94 3.10 9.30 1.38
N ALA A 95 2.61 10.47 1.77
CA ALA A 95 3.43 11.65 1.99
C ALA A 95 4.55 11.44 3.01
N THR A 96 4.25 10.76 4.13
CA THR A 96 5.26 10.46 5.15
C THR A 96 6.29 9.47 4.62
N MET A 97 5.85 8.40 3.94
CA MET A 97 6.78 7.42 3.36
C MET A 97 7.65 8.03 2.26
N ALA A 98 7.08 8.84 1.36
CA ALA A 98 7.81 9.52 0.32
C ALA A 98 8.88 10.47 0.86
N ARG A 99 8.57 11.19 1.95
CA ARG A 99 9.53 12.08 2.61
C ARG A 99 10.68 11.31 3.27
N GLU A 100 10.39 10.22 3.97
CA GLU A 100 11.34 9.59 4.89
C GLU A 100 12.11 8.41 4.27
N VAL A 101 11.62 7.76 3.20
CA VAL A 101 12.16 6.48 2.70
C VAL A 101 13.64 6.54 2.31
N THR A 102 14.13 7.67 1.80
CA THR A 102 15.55 7.85 1.44
C THR A 102 16.46 7.98 2.66
N GLY A 103 15.92 8.35 3.83
CA GLY A 103 16.63 8.43 5.10
C GLY A 103 16.67 7.12 5.89
N ILE A 104 15.99 6.07 5.41
CA ILE A 104 15.97 4.75 6.07
C ILE A 104 17.26 4.00 5.69
N ASP A 105 18.04 3.62 6.70
CA ASP A 105 19.21 2.78 6.50
C ASP A 105 18.83 1.33 6.19
N VAL A 106 19.76 0.61 5.54
CA VAL A 106 19.55 -0.75 5.04
C VAL A 106 19.07 -1.72 6.15
N LEU A 107 19.57 -1.58 7.38
CA LEU A 107 19.20 -2.47 8.50
C LEU A 107 17.77 -2.26 8.99
N ARG A 108 17.15 -1.12 8.67
CA ARG A 108 15.76 -0.80 9.03
C ARG A 108 14.79 -0.94 7.87
N MET A 109 15.27 -1.05 6.64
CA MET A 109 14.44 -1.02 5.45
C MET A 109 13.34 -2.10 5.46
N GLU A 110 13.68 -3.34 5.85
CA GLU A 110 12.76 -4.49 5.79
C GLU A 110 11.40 -4.24 6.48
N LYS A 111 11.40 -3.70 7.70
CA LYS A 111 10.16 -3.42 8.45
C LYS A 111 9.31 -2.32 7.81
N PHE A 112 9.93 -1.36 7.13
CA PHE A 112 9.20 -0.31 6.41
C PHE A 112 8.65 -0.80 5.07
N LEU A 113 9.38 -1.67 4.37
CA LEU A 113 8.84 -2.40 3.21
C LEU A 113 7.64 -3.26 3.61
N LEU A 114 7.72 -3.93 4.75
CA LEU A 114 6.59 -4.69 5.32
C LEU A 114 5.40 -3.77 5.64
N LEU A 115 5.64 -2.60 6.23
CA LEU A 115 4.58 -1.62 6.51
C LEU A 115 3.87 -1.19 5.23
N VAL A 116 4.62 -0.81 4.18
CA VAL A 116 4.03 -0.44 2.88
C VAL A 116 3.18 -1.57 2.32
N ARG A 117 3.69 -2.81 2.34
CA ARG A 117 2.94 -3.99 1.89
C ARG A 117 1.63 -4.16 2.67
N ARG A 118 1.66 -4.01 4.01
CA ARG A 118 0.45 -4.13 4.85
C ARG A 118 -0.55 -3.00 4.61
N VAL A 119 -0.10 -1.77 4.40
CA VAL A 119 -0.99 -0.63 4.12
C VAL A 119 -1.63 -0.77 2.74
N VAL A 120 -0.89 -1.21 1.72
CA VAL A 120 -1.44 -1.52 0.38
C VAL A 120 -2.52 -2.61 0.48
N GLY A 121 -2.22 -3.73 1.12
CA GLY A 121 -3.19 -4.81 1.32
C GLY A 121 -4.42 -4.38 2.13
N ALA A 122 -4.23 -3.58 3.18
CA ALA A 122 -5.34 -3.04 3.96
C ALA A 122 -6.22 -2.09 3.14
N GLY A 123 -5.60 -1.26 2.29
CA GLY A 123 -6.29 -0.38 1.33
C GLY A 123 -7.12 -1.17 0.33
N PHE A 124 -6.57 -2.22 -0.29
CA PHE A 124 -7.31 -3.07 -1.21
C PHE A 124 -8.50 -3.76 -0.54
N LYS A 125 -8.28 -4.32 0.65
CA LYS A 125 -9.36 -4.94 1.43
C LYS A 125 -10.42 -3.91 1.88
N TRP A 126 -10.03 -2.67 2.12
CA TRP A 126 -10.95 -1.59 2.49
C TRP A 126 -11.93 -1.25 1.36
N MET A 127 -11.56 -1.44 0.08
CA MET A 127 -12.43 -1.23 -1.08
C MET A 127 -13.68 -2.12 -1.09
N ARG A 128 -13.65 -3.25 -0.38
CA ARG A 128 -14.82 -4.13 -0.25
C ARG A 128 -15.96 -3.42 0.47
N LYS A 129 -17.19 -3.79 0.11
CA LYS A 129 -18.36 -3.41 0.92
C LYS A 129 -18.21 -4.05 2.30
N GLY A 130 -18.39 -3.27 3.35
CA GLY A 130 -18.38 -3.81 4.71
C GLY A 130 -19.57 -4.75 4.88
N ASN A 131 -19.36 -5.92 5.49
CA ASN A 131 -20.48 -6.67 6.05
C ASN A 131 -21.12 -5.78 7.13
N ALA A 132 -22.29 -5.22 6.83
CA ALA A 132 -23.07 -4.48 7.82
C ALA A 132 -23.46 -5.45 8.96
N GLY A 133 -22.67 -5.47 10.03
CA GLY A 133 -22.98 -6.11 11.31
C GLY A 133 -23.05 -7.63 11.30
N GLU A 134 -21.92 -8.31 11.47
CA GLU A 134 -21.92 -9.66 12.07
C GLU A 134 -22.16 -9.56 13.59
N LYS A 135 -23.40 -9.25 13.95
CA LYS A 135 -24.03 -9.76 15.16
C LYS A 135 -25.33 -10.44 14.74
N GLY A 136 -25.23 -11.73 14.44
CA GLY A 136 -26.38 -12.62 14.29
C GLY A 136 -26.94 -12.71 12.87
N GLY A 137 -26.44 -13.69 12.11
CA GLY A 137 -27.13 -14.21 10.92
C GLY A 137 -26.20 -14.39 9.73
N LYS A 138 -25.78 -15.65 9.49
CA LYS A 138 -25.27 -16.08 8.18
C LYS A 138 -26.35 -15.82 7.12
N LYS A 139 -26.32 -14.66 6.47
CA LYS A 139 -26.88 -14.49 5.13
C LYS A 139 -25.69 -14.25 4.22
N GLY A 140 -25.40 -15.24 3.38
CA GLY A 140 -24.43 -15.08 2.30
C GLY A 140 -24.83 -13.88 1.41
N PRO A 141 -23.90 -13.34 0.62
CA PRO A 141 -24.17 -12.26 -0.31
C PRO A 141 -25.41 -12.57 -1.14
N LYS A 142 -26.30 -11.59 -1.34
CA LYS A 142 -27.39 -11.75 -2.30
C LYS A 142 -26.76 -11.94 -3.69
N GLU A 143 -27.14 -13.01 -4.37
CA GLU A 143 -26.78 -13.29 -5.76
C GLU A 143 -26.99 -12.02 -6.62
N GLY A 144 -25.93 -11.52 -7.27
CA GLY A 144 -25.94 -10.29 -8.08
C GLY A 144 -25.61 -8.97 -7.35
N SER A 145 -25.26 -8.99 -6.05
CA SER A 145 -24.77 -7.82 -5.33
C SER A 145 -23.25 -7.67 -5.46
N SER A 146 -22.81 -6.62 -6.17
CA SER A 146 -21.43 -6.09 -6.20
C SER A 146 -20.71 -6.20 -4.84
N ALA A 147 -19.58 -6.90 -4.79
CA ALA A 147 -18.77 -7.09 -3.59
C ALA A 147 -17.94 -5.84 -3.21
N TRP A 148 -17.79 -4.90 -4.15
CA TRP A 148 -16.90 -3.74 -4.05
C TRP A 148 -17.70 -2.44 -3.87
N ASP A 149 -17.16 -1.50 -3.10
CA ASP A 149 -17.74 -0.14 -2.96
C ASP A 149 -17.07 0.77 -3.98
N ALA A 150 -17.80 1.13 -5.05
CA ALA A 150 -17.25 1.90 -6.18
C ALA A 150 -16.56 3.20 -5.74
N SER A 151 -17.14 3.93 -4.78
CA SER A 151 -16.52 5.17 -4.30
C SER A 151 -15.23 4.91 -3.53
N LYS A 152 -15.11 3.78 -2.81
CA LYS A 152 -13.85 3.41 -2.17
C LYS A 152 -12.80 2.97 -3.18
N VAL A 153 -13.22 2.25 -4.22
CA VAL A 153 -12.34 1.87 -5.34
C VAL A 153 -11.80 3.13 -6.01
N ASP A 154 -12.67 4.09 -6.34
CA ASP A 154 -12.26 5.34 -6.99
C ASP A 154 -11.25 6.11 -6.14
N SER A 155 -11.50 6.25 -4.84
CA SER A 155 -10.54 6.88 -3.92
C SER A 155 -9.21 6.14 -3.85
N MET A 156 -9.21 4.80 -3.92
CA MET A 156 -7.98 4.03 -3.91
C MET A 156 -7.20 4.21 -5.24
N MET A 157 -7.89 4.23 -6.38
CA MET A 157 -7.26 4.48 -7.68
C MET A 157 -6.66 5.89 -7.75
N GLU A 158 -7.34 6.89 -7.17
CA GLU A 158 -6.81 8.24 -7.02
C GLU A 158 -5.52 8.24 -6.20
N LEU A 159 -5.50 7.60 -5.03
CA LEU A 159 -4.30 7.53 -4.18
C LEU A 159 -3.13 6.80 -4.84
N LEU A 160 -3.39 5.73 -5.58
CA LEU A 160 -2.34 5.02 -6.33
C LEU A 160 -1.76 5.89 -7.45
N GLY A 161 -2.63 6.57 -8.20
CA GLY A 161 -2.25 7.50 -9.26
C GLY A 161 -1.62 8.81 -8.76
N GLU A 162 -1.85 9.20 -7.51
CA GLU A 162 -1.24 10.38 -6.88
C GLU A 162 0.17 10.07 -6.33
N TRP A 163 0.43 8.81 -5.96
CA TRP A 163 1.67 8.42 -5.27
C TRP A 163 2.48 7.36 -6.03
N PRO A 164 2.35 6.05 -5.77
CA PRO A 164 3.27 5.07 -6.35
C PRO A 164 3.23 5.02 -7.88
N PHE A 165 2.08 5.31 -8.49
CA PHE A 165 1.88 5.27 -9.94
C PHE A 165 1.69 6.67 -10.56
N ALA A 166 2.07 7.72 -9.85
CA ALA A 166 2.05 9.08 -10.40
C ALA A 166 2.95 9.21 -11.62
N LEU A 167 2.45 9.85 -12.67
CA LEU A 167 3.24 10.10 -13.88
C LEU A 167 4.30 11.20 -13.65
N GLU A 168 4.01 12.13 -12.74
CA GLU A 168 4.94 13.17 -12.30
C GLU A 168 5.90 12.64 -11.23
N GLU A 169 7.10 13.22 -11.11
CA GLU A 169 8.07 12.84 -10.07
C GLU A 169 7.71 13.36 -8.68
N GLU A 170 6.73 14.25 -8.57
CA GLU A 170 6.38 14.98 -7.35
C GLU A 170 4.87 14.97 -7.12
N ALA A 171 4.46 14.80 -5.86
CA ALA A 171 3.08 14.93 -5.42
C ALA A 171 2.89 16.25 -4.68
N ARG A 172 1.78 16.94 -4.91
CA ARG A 172 1.45 18.18 -4.22
C ARG A 172 0.71 17.88 -2.92
N ILE A 173 1.26 18.32 -1.79
CA ILE A 173 0.65 18.15 -0.47
C ILE A 173 0.14 19.50 0.02
N GLU A 174 -1.13 19.53 0.43
CA GLU A 174 -1.70 20.67 1.17
C GLU A 174 -1.19 20.65 2.61
N GLN A 175 -0.46 21.70 3.04
CA GLN A 175 0.00 21.82 4.42
C GLN A 175 -0.98 22.54 5.36
N SER A 176 -1.94 23.30 4.85
CA SER A 176 -2.91 24.02 5.67
C SER A 176 -4.34 23.82 5.18
N ALA A 177 -5.30 24.04 6.08
CA ALA A 177 -6.73 24.00 5.79
C ALA A 177 -7.25 25.35 5.22
N GLU A 178 -6.36 26.29 4.90
CA GLU A 178 -6.72 27.60 4.36
C GLU A 178 -6.62 27.55 2.83
N GLU A 179 -7.57 28.19 2.12
CA GLU A 179 -7.69 28.17 0.65
C GLU A 179 -6.46 28.77 -0.09
N GLU A 180 -5.57 29.46 0.64
CA GLU A 180 -4.27 29.99 0.17
C GLU A 180 -3.07 29.28 0.82
N GLY A 181 -3.23 28.02 1.22
CA GLY A 181 -2.16 27.22 1.81
C GLY A 181 -0.98 26.97 0.87
N GLU A 182 0.23 27.10 1.40
CA GLU A 182 1.46 26.74 0.69
C GLU A 182 1.40 25.23 0.32
N GLN A 183 1.33 24.95 -0.98
CA GLN A 183 1.44 23.59 -1.49
C GLN A 183 2.91 23.17 -1.44
N ILE A 184 3.20 22.07 -0.74
CA ILE A 184 4.55 21.52 -0.73
C ILE A 184 4.64 20.42 -1.78
N GLU A 185 5.59 20.60 -2.69
CA GLU A 185 6.01 19.57 -3.62
C GLU A 185 6.81 18.52 -2.86
N GLN A 186 6.30 17.30 -2.85
CA GLN A 186 6.97 16.14 -2.27
C GLN A 186 7.43 15.23 -3.39
N LYS A 187 8.75 15.16 -3.59
CA LYS A 187 9.36 14.18 -4.48
C LYS A 187 8.96 12.75 -4.08
N ILE A 188 8.59 11.94 -5.07
CA ILE A 188 8.22 10.53 -4.92
C ILE A 188 9.46 9.68 -5.20
N PRO A 189 10.08 9.03 -4.20
CA PRO A 189 11.33 8.32 -4.42
C PRO A 189 11.13 7.04 -5.23
N ALA A 190 12.05 6.76 -6.15
CA ALA A 190 11.98 5.58 -7.02
C ALA A 190 11.87 4.26 -6.22
N GLY A 191 12.56 4.15 -5.08
CA GLY A 191 12.48 2.96 -4.22
C GLY A 191 11.07 2.67 -3.69
N LEU A 192 10.26 3.70 -3.45
CA LEU A 192 8.86 3.52 -3.04
C LEU A 192 8.02 2.95 -4.19
N ARG A 193 8.22 3.47 -5.41
CA ARG A 193 7.53 2.99 -6.63
C ARG A 193 7.88 1.53 -6.92
N LEU A 194 9.18 1.21 -6.92
CA LEU A 194 9.68 -0.15 -7.16
C LEU A 194 9.06 -1.14 -6.18
N HIS A 195 9.06 -0.83 -4.89
CA HIS A 195 8.49 -1.72 -3.89
C HIS A 195 6.98 -1.91 -4.03
N VAL A 196 6.22 -0.87 -4.41
CA VAL A 196 4.78 -1.04 -4.66
C VAL A 196 4.54 -1.90 -5.91
N LEU A 197 5.34 -1.72 -6.96
CA LEU A 197 5.31 -2.58 -8.15
C LEU A 197 5.66 -4.03 -7.82
N ASP A 198 6.54 -4.28 -6.86
CA ASP A 198 6.91 -5.63 -6.41
C ASP A 198 5.78 -6.36 -5.65
N VAL A 199 4.84 -5.63 -5.04
CA VAL A 199 3.87 -6.24 -4.09
C VAL A 199 2.41 -6.08 -4.49
N TRP A 200 2.07 -5.26 -5.49
CA TRP A 200 0.66 -4.95 -5.78
C TRP A 200 -0.14 -6.20 -6.20
N VAL A 201 0.43 -7.08 -7.04
CA VAL A 201 -0.25 -8.32 -7.48
C VAL A 201 -0.49 -9.24 -6.28
N ASP A 202 0.51 -9.42 -5.42
CA ASP A 202 0.39 -10.24 -4.19
C ASP A 202 -0.72 -9.73 -3.27
N GLU A 203 -0.77 -8.43 -3.03
CA GLU A 203 -1.74 -7.86 -2.12
C GLU A 203 -3.14 -7.80 -2.77
N ALA A 204 -3.22 -7.67 -4.09
CA ALA A 204 -4.47 -7.78 -4.83
C ALA A 204 -5.05 -9.20 -4.78
N GLU A 205 -4.20 -10.22 -4.97
CA GLU A 205 -4.57 -11.63 -4.82
C GLU A 205 -5.12 -11.91 -3.42
N LYS A 206 -4.42 -11.47 -2.36
CA LYS A 206 -4.88 -11.63 -0.98
C LYS A 206 -6.20 -10.93 -0.67
N ALA A 207 -6.51 -9.85 -1.39
CA ALA A 207 -7.79 -9.13 -1.26
C ALA A 207 -8.95 -9.80 -2.03
N GLY A 208 -8.65 -10.81 -2.85
CA GLY A 208 -9.60 -11.50 -3.73
C GLY A 208 -9.85 -10.75 -5.04
N LEU A 209 -8.93 -9.89 -5.50
CA LEU A 209 -9.09 -9.14 -6.75
C LEU A 209 -8.74 -9.96 -8.00
N LEU A 210 -8.12 -11.13 -7.86
CA LEU A 210 -7.75 -12.00 -8.98
C LEU A 210 -8.76 -13.13 -9.25
N GLU A 211 -9.98 -13.03 -8.70
CA GLU A 211 -11.09 -13.95 -8.97
C GLU A 211 -11.69 -13.66 -10.36
N GLU A 212 -11.59 -14.60 -11.30
CA GLU A 212 -12.01 -14.38 -12.70
C GLU A 212 -13.52 -14.22 -12.89
N GLU A 213 -14.29 -14.91 -12.06
CA GLU A 213 -15.75 -14.87 -12.11
C GLU A 213 -16.31 -13.52 -11.65
N ASP A 214 -15.53 -12.74 -10.91
CA ASP A 214 -15.90 -11.40 -10.47
C ASP A 214 -15.53 -10.35 -11.55
N ALA A 215 -16.53 -9.92 -12.31
CA ALA A 215 -16.37 -8.90 -13.35
C ALA A 215 -15.91 -7.54 -12.80
N GLU A 216 -16.27 -7.20 -11.56
CA GLU A 216 -15.84 -5.95 -10.94
C GLU A 216 -14.38 -6.03 -10.48
N ALA A 217 -13.98 -7.17 -9.91
CA ALA A 217 -12.59 -7.42 -9.57
C ALA A 217 -11.68 -7.30 -10.80
N ARG A 218 -12.09 -7.89 -11.94
CA ARG A 218 -11.40 -7.73 -13.23
C ARG A 218 -11.30 -6.28 -13.68
N GLN A 219 -12.37 -5.50 -13.52
CA GLN A 219 -12.33 -4.07 -13.87
C GLN A 219 -11.38 -3.28 -12.94
N ILE A 220 -11.32 -3.61 -11.66
CA ILE A 220 -10.38 -2.98 -10.71
C ILE A 220 -8.94 -3.31 -11.10
N ILE A 221 -8.63 -4.59 -11.40
CA ILE A 221 -7.31 -5.01 -11.85
C ILE A 221 -6.92 -4.32 -13.15
N GLN A 222 -7.85 -4.19 -14.11
CA GLN A 222 -7.59 -3.45 -15.35
C GLN A 222 -7.21 -2.00 -15.05
N ARG A 223 -7.96 -1.30 -14.20
CA ARG A 223 -7.66 0.09 -13.82
C ARG A 223 -6.28 0.25 -13.17
N ILE A 224 -5.87 -0.68 -12.30
CA ILE A 224 -4.52 -0.68 -11.71
C ILE A 224 -3.47 -0.91 -12.79
N SER A 225 -3.70 -1.88 -13.68
CA SER A 225 -2.80 -2.23 -14.77
C SER A 225 -2.61 -1.04 -15.73
N ASP A 226 -3.70 -0.34 -16.09
CA ASP A 226 -3.67 0.85 -16.94
C ASP A 226 -2.83 1.98 -16.32
N GLN A 227 -2.89 2.17 -15.00
CA GLN A 227 -2.03 3.14 -14.31
C GLN A 227 -0.55 2.75 -14.36
N ILE A 228 -0.24 1.46 -14.25
CA ILE A 228 1.14 0.94 -14.29
C ILE A 228 1.70 1.00 -15.72
N ASP A 229 0.86 0.72 -16.72
CA ASP A 229 1.20 0.84 -18.15
C ASP A 229 1.50 2.31 -18.50
N ALA A 230 0.63 3.24 -18.09
CA ALA A 230 0.88 4.67 -18.23
C ALA A 230 2.17 5.13 -17.52
N LEU A 231 2.46 4.57 -16.33
CA LEU A 231 3.73 4.81 -15.64
C LEU A 231 4.93 4.26 -16.42
N GLU A 232 4.82 3.07 -17.01
CA GLU A 232 5.87 2.46 -17.83
C GLU A 232 6.24 3.36 -19.02
N GLU A 233 5.23 3.87 -19.72
CA GLU A 233 5.38 4.76 -20.86
C GLU A 233 5.99 6.11 -20.47
N ALA A 234 5.51 6.71 -19.38
CA ALA A 234 5.88 8.06 -18.97
C ALA A 234 7.21 8.13 -18.18
N THR A 235 7.60 7.06 -17.46
CA THR A 235 8.74 7.12 -16.54
C THR A 235 10.05 7.32 -17.27
N THR A 236 10.93 8.17 -16.71
CA THR A 236 12.31 8.36 -17.17
C THR A 236 13.26 7.32 -16.58
N SER A 237 12.86 6.62 -15.50
CA SER A 237 13.70 5.67 -14.77
C SER A 237 13.66 4.28 -15.42
N PRO A 238 14.80 3.75 -15.92
CA PRO A 238 14.84 2.40 -16.50
C PRO A 238 14.45 1.30 -15.51
N ALA A 239 14.76 1.48 -14.22
CA ALA A 239 14.41 0.52 -13.18
C ALA A 239 12.90 0.47 -12.95
N VAL A 240 12.24 1.63 -12.91
CA VAL A 240 10.77 1.70 -12.77
C VAL A 240 10.12 1.09 -14.01
N ARG A 241 10.59 1.44 -15.22
CA ARG A 241 10.08 0.87 -16.47
C ARG A 241 10.17 -0.65 -16.50
N ALA A 242 11.35 -1.18 -16.19
CA ALA A 242 11.57 -2.63 -16.17
C ALA A 242 10.65 -3.32 -15.15
N ARG A 243 10.49 -2.73 -13.96
CA ARG A 243 9.65 -3.30 -12.90
C ARG A 243 8.16 -3.20 -13.19
N SER A 244 7.69 -2.11 -13.82
CA SER A 244 6.31 -1.99 -14.31
C SER A 244 6.00 -3.13 -15.26
N LYS A 245 6.85 -3.32 -16.28
CA LYS A 245 6.72 -4.39 -17.28
C LYS A 245 6.73 -5.79 -16.65
N GLU A 246 7.66 -6.04 -15.73
CA GLU A 246 7.75 -7.32 -14.99
C GLU A 246 6.45 -7.60 -14.22
N SER A 247 5.92 -6.59 -13.51
CA SER A 247 4.69 -6.76 -12.72
C SER A 247 3.43 -6.93 -13.58
N LEU A 248 3.37 -6.30 -14.76
CA LEU A 248 2.29 -6.46 -15.73
C LEU A 248 2.34 -7.81 -16.46
N ALA A 249 3.49 -8.48 -16.45
CA ALA A 249 3.68 -9.82 -17.02
C ALA A 249 3.42 -10.95 -16.01
N ASP A 250 2.97 -10.66 -14.78
CA ASP A 250 2.71 -11.68 -13.77
C ASP A 250 1.62 -12.67 -14.25
N ASP A 251 1.95 -13.97 -14.24
CA ASP A 251 1.09 -15.06 -14.73
C ASP A 251 -0.25 -15.15 -14.00
N ARG A 252 -0.37 -14.60 -12.79
CA ARG A 252 -1.60 -14.63 -12.00
C ARG A 252 -2.65 -13.63 -12.50
N LEU A 253 -2.24 -12.62 -13.27
CA LEU A 253 -3.17 -11.61 -13.80
C LEU A 253 -4.13 -12.25 -14.82
N PRO A 254 -5.42 -11.90 -14.81
CA PRO A 254 -6.43 -12.54 -15.66
C PRO A 254 -6.12 -12.53 -17.17
N GLY A 255 -5.31 -11.58 -17.67
CA GLY A 255 -4.89 -11.52 -19.07
C GLY A 255 -3.70 -12.40 -19.44
N ASN A 256 -2.92 -12.87 -18.46
CA ASN A 256 -1.66 -13.59 -18.66
C ASN A 256 -1.77 -15.08 -18.32
N ARG A 257 -2.84 -15.50 -17.64
CA ARG A 257 -3.04 -16.90 -17.26
C ARG A 257 -3.07 -17.77 -18.51
N LYS A 258 -2.05 -18.62 -18.64
CA LYS A 258 -2.01 -19.65 -19.67
C LYS A 258 -3.16 -20.62 -19.44
N THR A 259 -3.99 -20.83 -20.48
CA THR A 259 -4.88 -22.00 -20.52
C THR A 259 -4.03 -23.27 -20.49
N GLY A 260 -4.54 -24.35 -19.89
CA GLY A 260 -3.76 -25.58 -19.62
C GLY A 260 -2.91 -26.10 -20.79
N ASP A 261 -3.35 -25.92 -22.03
CA ASP A 261 -2.61 -26.31 -23.24
C ASP A 261 -1.33 -25.50 -23.51
N GLN A 262 -1.25 -24.24 -23.04
CA GLN A 262 -0.06 -23.38 -23.22
C GLN A 262 1.01 -23.59 -22.14
N ALA A 263 0.64 -24.21 -21.01
CA ALA A 263 1.60 -24.55 -19.95
C ALA A 263 2.47 -25.76 -20.35
N GLU A 264 1.88 -26.75 -21.02
CA GLU A 264 2.58 -27.94 -21.52
C GLU A 264 3.59 -27.59 -22.64
N GLU A 265 3.23 -26.73 -23.60
CA GLU A 265 4.18 -26.28 -24.65
C GLU A 265 5.39 -25.51 -24.11
N SER A 266 5.29 -24.86 -22.95
CA SER A 266 6.42 -24.15 -22.34
C SER A 266 7.39 -25.06 -21.58
N GLN A 267 6.92 -26.20 -21.05
CA GLN A 267 7.81 -27.18 -20.42
C GLN A 267 8.62 -27.98 -21.44
N ASP A 268 8.09 -28.22 -22.64
CA ASP A 268 8.79 -28.94 -23.70
C ASP A 268 9.91 -28.12 -24.37
N LYS A 269 9.91 -26.78 -24.23
CA LYS A 269 10.97 -25.92 -24.81
C LYS A 269 12.23 -25.81 -23.94
N ASP A 270 12.12 -26.03 -22.63
CA ASP A 270 13.28 -26.01 -21.72
C ASP A 270 13.95 -27.40 -21.57
N GLY A 271 13.34 -28.46 -22.10
CA GLY A 271 13.87 -29.84 -22.09
C GLY A 271 14.79 -30.21 -23.25
N ALA A 272 14.95 -29.35 -24.26
CA ALA A 272 15.68 -29.64 -25.49
C ALA A 272 16.97 -28.82 -25.64
N GLN A 273 17.87 -28.92 -24.64
CA GLN A 273 19.28 -28.57 -24.82
C GLN A 273 20.16 -29.64 -24.17
N GLY A 274 20.02 -30.87 -24.70
CA GLY A 274 21.04 -31.89 -24.62
C GLY A 274 21.83 -31.94 -25.93
N ASP A 275 23.15 -31.99 -25.79
CA ASP A 275 24.20 -32.32 -26.78
C ASP A 275 25.04 -31.12 -27.28
N GLY A 276 26.37 -31.09 -27.21
CA GLY A 276 27.33 -31.99 -26.60
C GLY A 276 28.60 -31.21 -26.22
N GLY A 277 29.10 -31.46 -25.01
CA GLY A 277 30.34 -30.90 -24.49
C GLY A 277 31.36 -32.01 -24.36
N ASP A 278 32.20 -32.11 -25.39
CA ASP A 278 33.28 -33.06 -25.56
C ASP A 278 34.27 -33.09 -24.37
N TRP A 279 34.81 -34.27 -24.19
CA TRP A 279 35.64 -34.77 -23.11
C TRP A 279 37.08 -34.32 -23.35
N ASP A 280 37.73 -33.65 -22.40
CA ASP A 280 39.21 -33.62 -22.37
C ASP A 280 39.72 -33.75 -20.93
N GLY A 281 40.27 -34.93 -20.68
CA GLY A 281 40.87 -35.30 -19.40
C GLY A 281 42.33 -34.82 -19.36
N PHE A 282 42.69 -34.20 -18.25
CA PHE A 282 44.09 -33.98 -17.92
C PHE A 282 44.64 -35.21 -17.19
N ASP A 283 45.56 -35.91 -17.86
CA ASP A 283 46.63 -36.68 -17.22
C ASP A 283 47.94 -35.87 -17.34
N ASP A 284 48.74 -35.95 -16.27
CA ASP A 284 50.01 -35.27 -15.91
C ASP A 284 49.97 -33.81 -15.40
#